data_AF-K2PKQ2-F1
#
_entry.id   AF-K2PKQ2-F1
#
_cell.length_a   1.000
_cell.length_b   1.000
_cell.length_c   1.000
_cell.angle_alpha   90.00
_cell.angle_beta   90.00
_cell.angle_gamma   90.00
#
_symmetry.space_group_name_H-M   'P 1'
#
loop_
_entity.id
_entity.type
_entity.pdbx_description
1 polymer ?
#
loop_
_entity_poly.entity_id
_entity_poly.type
_entity_poly.pdbx_seq_one_letter_code
_entity_poly.pdbx_strand_id
1 'polypeptide(L)' 'MEIKVRNVPEDVGIKLAQQAAKQKISREEYIRRILYSTSLNTSENNLFHFRTEVMQKLASQIEYTNKILEMFGEKE' A
#
# COMPACT_ATOMS: atom_id res chain seq x y z
N MET A 1 -6.68 19.77 13.35
CA MET A 1 -5.51 20.09 12.51
C MET A 1 -6.03 20.38 11.12
N GLU A 2 -5.80 21.58 10.59
CA GLU A 2 -6.28 21.99 9.25
C GLU A 2 -5.10 21.91 8.28
N ILE A 3 -5.27 21.24 7.15
CA ILE A 3 -4.23 21.08 6.12
C ILE A 3 -4.61 21.95 4.93
N LYS A 4 -3.71 22.85 4.52
CA LYS A 4 -3.89 23.72 3.36
C LYS A 4 -3.04 23.24 2.20
N VAL A 5 -3.69 22.74 1.15
CA VAL A 5 -3.02 22.36 -0.10
C VAL A 5 -2.97 23.58 -1.02
N ARG A 6 -1.76 24.06 -1.31
CA ARG A 6 -1.51 25.22 -2.19
C ARG A 6 -1.06 24.76 -3.57
N ASN A 7 -1.13 25.66 -4.55
CA ASN A 7 -0.66 25.43 -5.93
C ASN A 7 -1.32 24.24 -6.62
N VAL A 8 -2.61 24.01 -6.36
CA VAL A 8 -3.39 23.01 -7.10
C VAL A 8 -3.74 23.60 -8.47
N PRO A 9 -3.42 22.93 -9.58
CA PRO A 9 -3.84 23.37 -10.91
C PRO A 9 -5.35 23.59 -10.98
N GLU A 10 -5.76 24.63 -11.68
CA GLU A 10 -7.17 25.04 -11.72
C GLU A 10 -8.07 23.94 -12.31
N ASP A 11 -7.60 23.24 -13.33
CA ASP A 11 -8.31 22.12 -13.95
C ASP A 11 -8.57 20.98 -12.95
N VAL A 12 -7.60 20.69 -12.07
CA VAL A 12 -7.73 19.70 -11.00
C VAL A 12 -8.75 20.18 -9.97
N GLY A 13 -8.71 21.45 -9.58
CA GLY A 13 -9.68 22.05 -8.66
C GLY A 13 -11.12 21.95 -9.16
N ILE A 14 -11.33 22.20 -10.46
CA ILE A 14 -12.63 22.08 -11.14
C ILE A 14 -13.09 20.62 -11.16
N LYS A 15 -12.23 19.68 -11.55
CA LYS A 15 -12.55 18.25 -11.58
C LYS A 15 -12.97 17.74 -10.20
N LEU A 16 -12.23 18.11 -9.15
CA LEU A 16 -12.56 17.73 -7.76
C LEU A 16 -13.92 18.27 -7.33
N ALA A 17 -14.24 19.52 -7.68
CA ALA A 17 -15.54 20.11 -7.39
C ALA A 17 -16.68 19.40 -8.13
N GLN A 18 -16.50 19.08 -9.40
CA GLN A 18 -17.49 18.34 -10.20
C GLN A 18 -17.75 16.95 -9.64
N GLN A 19 -16.71 16.22 -9.25
CA GLN A 19 -16.85 14.88 -8.68
C GLN A 19 -17.56 14.91 -7.32
N ALA A 20 -17.23 15.88 -6.47
CA ALA A 20 -17.92 16.09 -5.20
C ALA A 20 -19.42 16.39 -5.41
N ALA A 21 -19.74 17.26 -6.39
CA ALA A 21 -21.11 17.60 -6.75
C ALA A 21 -21.91 16.39 -7.24
N LYS A 22 -21.31 15.52 -8.07
CA LYS A 22 -21.95 14.26 -8.51
C LYS A 22 -22.34 13.35 -7.34
N GLN A 23 -21.55 13.39 -6.26
CA GLN A 23 -21.80 12.61 -5.05
C GLN A 23 -22.63 13.36 -3.99
N LYS A 24 -23.09 14.59 -4.30
CA LYS A 24 -23.85 15.45 -3.38
C LYS A 24 -23.14 15.72 -2.05
N ILE A 25 -21.82 15.82 -2.08
CA ILE A 25 -20.99 16.14 -0.90
C ILE A 25 -20.13 17.38 -1.16
N SER A 26 -19.59 17.97 -0.09
CA SER A 26 -18.67 19.09 -0.23
C SER A 26 -17.35 18.63 -0.88
N ARG A 27 -16.68 19.55 -1.57
CA ARG A 27 -15.35 19.29 -2.16
C ARG A 27 -14.35 18.82 -1.10
N GLU A 28 -14.39 19.39 0.09
CA GLU A 28 -13.51 19.01 1.20
C GLU A 28 -13.80 17.57 1.69
N GLU A 29 -15.07 17.22 1.85
CA GLU A 29 -15.46 15.87 2.26
C GLU A 29 -15.10 14.82 1.21
N TYR A 30 -15.23 15.16 -0.08
CA TYR A 30 -14.78 14.31 -1.17
C TYR A 30 -13.27 14.05 -1.11
N ILE A 31 -12.47 15.11 -0.92
CA ILE A 31 -11.00 14.99 -0.77
C ILE A 31 -10.66 14.16 0.47
N ARG A 32 -11.34 14.38 1.60
CA ARG A 32 -11.15 13.61 2.83
C ARG A 32 -11.37 12.11 2.60
N ARG A 33 -12.44 11.74 1.90
CA ARG A 33 -12.73 10.34 1.56
C ARG A 33 -11.68 9.71 0.66
N ILE A 34 -11.19 10.44 -0.35
CA ILE A 34 -10.10 9.96 -1.23
C ILE A 34 -8.83 9.72 -0.41
N LEU A 35 -8.44 10.67 0.43
CA LEU A 35 -7.23 10.53 1.25
C LEU A 35 -7.34 9.34 2.19
N TYR A 36 -8.52 9.12 2.78
CA TYR A 36 -8.79 8.00 3.67
C TYR A 36 -8.78 6.65 2.94
N SER A 37 -9.42 6.53 1.78
CA SER A 37 -9.38 5.28 1.02
C SER A 37 -7.98 4.97 0.49
N THR A 38 -7.23 6.00 0.10
CA THR A 38 -5.84 5.84 -0.37
C THR A 38 -4.93 5.39 0.76
N SER A 39 -5.09 5.91 1.98
CA SER A 39 -4.25 5.51 3.13
C SER A 39 -4.52 4.08 3.57
N LEU A 40 -5.78 3.63 3.52
CA LEU A 40 -6.16 2.24 3.79
C LEU A 40 -5.53 1.29 2.79
N ASN A 41 -5.70 1.55 1.49
CA ASN A 41 -5.13 0.73 0.42
C ASN A 41 -3.60 0.70 0.46
N THR A 42 -2.96 1.81 0.84
CA THR A 42 -1.49 1.87 1.00
C THR A 42 -1.03 1.00 2.15
N SER A 43 -1.77 1.01 3.27
CA SER A 43 -1.45 0.19 4.44
C SER A 43 -1.59 -1.31 4.15
N GLU A 44 -2.64 -1.71 3.44
CA GLU A 44 -2.85 -3.10 3.04
C GLU A 44 -1.80 -3.58 2.03
N ASN A 45 -1.47 -2.77 1.02
CA ASN A 45 -0.42 -3.12 0.06
C ASN A 45 0.95 -3.22 0.74
N ASN A 46 1.30 -2.30 1.64
CA ASN A 46 2.56 -2.37 2.37
C ASN A 46 2.65 -3.62 3.26
N LEU A 47 1.56 -3.98 3.95
CA LEU A 47 1.48 -5.20 4.74
C LEU A 47 1.61 -6.45 3.86
N PHE A 48 0.96 -6.46 2.70
CA PHE A 48 1.06 -7.55 1.73
C PHE A 48 2.49 -7.71 1.19
N HIS A 49 3.15 -6.62 0.83
CA HIS A 49 4.54 -6.63 0.37
C HIS A 49 5.48 -7.13 1.47
N PHE A 50 5.34 -6.63 2.69
CA PHE A 50 6.13 -7.10 3.84
C PHE A 50 5.95 -8.59 4.09
N ARG A 51 4.70 -9.09 4.08
CA ARG A 51 4.42 -10.53 4.26
C ARG A 51 5.08 -11.37 3.17
N THR A 52 5.01 -10.91 1.92
CA THR A 52 5.63 -11.60 0.78
C THR A 52 7.15 -11.68 0.95
N GLU A 53 7.80 -10.59 1.36
CA GLU A 53 9.24 -10.57 1.61
C GLU A 53 9.67 -11.54 2.72
N VAL A 54 8.92 -11.57 3.83
CA VAL A 54 9.17 -12.50 4.93
C VAL A 54 9.04 -13.96 4.48
N MET A 55 7.98 -14.29 3.72
CA MET A 55 7.77 -15.63 3.21
C MET A 55 8.86 -16.07 2.24
N GLN A 56 9.33 -15.18 1.38
CA GLN A 56 10.48 -15.45 0.49
C GLN A 56 11.75 -15.73 1.28
N LYS A 57 12.06 -14.92 2.31
CA LYS A 57 13.25 -15.14 3.16
C LYS A 57 13.16 -16.48 3.90
N LEU A 58 12.00 -16.83 4.43
CA LEU A 58 11.78 -18.11 5.10
C LEU A 58 11.94 -19.30 4.13
N ALA A 59 11.37 -19.20 2.92
CA ALA A 59 11.51 -20.24 1.91
C ALA A 59 12.98 -20.47 1.53
N SER A 60 13.75 -19.39 1.29
CA SER A 60 15.17 -19.48 0.98
C SER A 60 15.99 -20.07 2.14
N GLN A 61 15.65 -19.73 3.39
CA GLN A 61 16.29 -20.30 4.57
C GLN A 61 16.01 -21.81 4.71
N ILE A 62 14.79 -22.25 4.43
CA ILE A 62 14.42 -23.67 4.44
C ILE A 62 15.17 -24.41 3.33
N GLU A 63 15.19 -23.87 2.11
CA GLU A 63 15.91 -24.49 1.00
C GLU A 63 17.42 -24.60 1.29
N TYR A 64 18.01 -23.54 1.86
CA TYR A 64 19.39 -23.57 2.31
C TYR A 64 19.63 -24.64 3.37
N THR A 65 18.74 -24.72 4.37
CA THR A 65 18.85 -25.72 5.45
C THR A 65 18.72 -27.14 4.90
N ASN A 66 17.81 -27.38 3.97
CA ASN A 66 17.65 -28.68 3.32
C ASN A 66 18.90 -29.07 2.52
N LYS A 67 19.48 -28.14 1.76
CA LYS A 67 20.76 -28.38 1.04
C LYS A 67 21.90 -28.72 2.00
N ILE A 68 21.97 -28.05 3.15
CA ILE A 68 22.96 -28.36 4.19
C ILE A 68 22.71 -29.78 4.71
N LEU A 69 21.47 -30.13 5.05
CA LEU A 69 21.12 -31.47 5.51
C LEU A 69 21.45 -32.55 4.47
N GLU A 70 21.23 -32.31 3.18
CA GLU A 70 21.64 -33.23 2.11
C GLU A 70 23.17 -33.38 2.05
N MET A 71 23.92 -32.28 2.12
CA MET A 71 25.39 -32.30 2.07
C MET A 71 26.04 -32.99 3.28
N PHE A 72 25.40 -32.93 4.46
CA PHE A 72 25.94 -33.52 5.69
C PHE A 72 25.24 -34.83 6.11
N GLY A 73 24.08 -35.16 5.53
CA GLY A 73 23.27 -36.33 5.83
C GLY A 73 23.61 -37.58 5.00
N GLU A 74 24.39 -37.45 3.92
CA GLU A 74 24.89 -38.60 3.14
C GLU A 74 26.19 -39.23 3.71
N LYS A 75 26.49 -39.00 5.00
CA LYS A 75 27.59 -39.67 5.71
C LYS A 75 27.06 -40.59 6.84
N GLU A 76 26.18 -41.51 6.48
CA GLU A 76 25.96 -42.75 7.25
C GLU A 76 25.93 -43.96 6.31
#